data_AF-A0AAW2DV36-F1
#
_entry.id   AF-A0AAW2DV36-F1
#
_cell.length_a   1.000
_cell.length_b   1.000
_cell.length_c   1.000
_cell.angle_alpha   90.00
_cell.angle_beta   90.00
_cell.angle_gamma   90.00
#
_symmetry.space_group_name_H-M   'P 1'
#
loop_
_entity.id
_entity.type
_entity.pdbx_description
1 polymer ?
#
loop_
_entity_poly.entity_id
_entity_poly.type
_entity_poly.pdbx_seq_one_letter_code
_entity_poly.pdbx_strand_id
1 'polypeptide(L)' 'MKASLKFHEDQKPLLRAKVPLSILGLPFQSGVIAGESKELTLNLGTFSESGPSIKIAYHPNDTWNPFS' A
#
# COMPACT_ATOMS: atom_id res chain seq x y z
N MET A 1 21.20 8.98 -23.28
CA MET A 1 20.08 8.60 -22.38
C MET A 1 20.41 7.23 -21.81
N LYS A 2 20.40 7.07 -20.47
CA LYS A 2 20.77 5.80 -19.82
C LYS A 2 19.51 5.22 -19.18
N ALA A 3 18.94 4.20 -19.80
CA ALA A 3 17.87 3.42 -19.21
C ALA A 3 18.52 2.28 -18.39
N SER A 4 18.19 2.18 -17.11
CA SER A 4 18.56 1.03 -16.28
C SER A 4 17.29 0.30 -15.87
N LEU A 5 17.24 -0.99 -16.16
CA LEU A 5 16.18 -1.88 -15.74
C LEU A 5 16.72 -2.65 -14.53
N LYS A 6 16.23 -2.30 -13.33
CA LYS A 6 16.59 -3.02 -12.10
C LYS A 6 15.64 -4.20 -11.94
N PHE A 7 16.13 -5.40 -12.26
CA PHE A 7 15.46 -6.63 -11.91
C PHE A 7 15.78 -6.94 -10.43
N HIS A 8 14.76 -6.88 -9.57
CA HIS A 8 14.82 -7.44 -8.22
C HIS A 8 14.13 -8.80 -8.27
N GLU A 9 14.91 -9.88 -8.31
CA GLU A 9 14.41 -11.25 -8.49
C GLU A 9 13.57 -11.78 -7.29
N ASP A 10 13.44 -11.03 -6.19
CA ASP A 10 12.84 -11.49 -4.92
C ASP A 10 11.68 -10.63 -4.36
N GLN A 11 11.20 -9.59 -5.05
CA GLN A 11 10.18 -8.68 -4.49
C GLN A 11 8.78 -8.92 -5.03
N LYS A 12 8.04 -9.83 -4.38
CA LYS A 12 6.58 -9.74 -4.28
C LYS A 12 6.25 -8.48 -3.47
N PRO A 13 5.34 -7.59 -3.92
CA PRO A 13 4.09 -7.90 -4.63
C PRO A 13 4.11 -7.66 -6.15
N LEU A 14 3.37 -8.50 -6.89
CA LEU A 14 3.21 -8.45 -8.35
C LEU A 14 2.50 -7.18 -8.85
N LEU A 15 1.66 -6.58 -8.01
CA LEU A 15 0.85 -5.40 -8.32
C LEU A 15 0.80 -4.46 -7.13
N ARG A 16 1.05 -3.17 -7.40
CA ARG A 16 0.88 -2.09 -6.43
C ARG A 16 0.20 -0.90 -7.08
N ALA A 17 -0.98 -0.57 -6.57
CA ALA A 17 -1.69 0.64 -6.94
C ALA A 17 -1.74 1.58 -5.73
N LYS A 18 -1.52 2.87 -5.96
CA LYS A 18 -1.70 3.92 -4.95
C LYS A 18 -2.65 4.96 -5.51
N VAL A 19 -3.65 5.31 -4.71
CA VAL A 19 -4.64 6.32 -5.07
C VAL A 19 -4.67 7.34 -3.95
N PRO A 20 -4.26 8.59 -4.20
CA PRO A 20 -4.50 9.67 -3.25
C PRO A 20 -6.00 9.87 -3.10
N LEU A 21 -6.48 9.95 -1.87
CA LEU A 21 -7.87 10.16 -1.52
C LEU A 21 -8.00 11.45 -0.70
N SER A 22 -9.18 12.05 -0.73
CA SER A 22 -9.55 13.12 0.19
C SER A 22 -10.85 12.74 0.86
N ILE A 23 -10.80 12.51 2.18
CA ILE A 23 -11.95 12.11 2.98
C ILE A 23 -12.25 13.27 3.91
N LEU A 24 -13.45 13.84 3.81
CA LEU A 24 -13.88 15.00 4.61
C LEU A 24 -12.92 16.21 4.52
N GLY A 25 -12.28 16.41 3.37
CA GLY A 25 -11.32 17.50 3.14
C GLY A 25 -9.91 17.25 3.70
N LEU A 26 -9.67 16.10 4.34
CA LEU A 26 -8.34 15.70 4.80
C LEU A 26 -7.66 14.81 3.75
N PRO A 27 -6.35 14.98 3.52
CA PRO A 27 -5.61 14.20 2.54
C PRO A 27 -5.25 12.81 3.11
N PHE A 28 -5.57 11.77 2.35
CA PHE A 28 -5.24 10.38 2.62
C PHE A 28 -4.48 9.77 1.45
N GLN A 29 -3.62 8.81 1.76
CA GLN A 29 -3.06 7.89 0.80
C GLN A 29 -3.74 6.54 0.95
N SER A 30 -4.39 6.08 -0.11
CA SER A 30 -4.84 4.68 -0.20
C SER A 30 -3.95 3.89 -1.15
N GLY A 31 -3.95 2.58 -1.00
CA GLY A 31 -3.29 1.72 -1.96
C GLY A 31 -3.66 0.26 -1.82
N VAL A 32 -3.56 -0.46 -2.94
CA VAL A 32 -3.75 -1.90 -3.00
C VAL A 32 -2.42 -2.52 -3.35
N ILE A 33 -2.07 -3.55 -2.61
CA ILE A 33 -0.92 -4.40 -2.88
C ILE A 33 -1.49 -5.80 -3.14
N ALA A 34 -1.13 -6.41 -4.27
CA ALA A 34 -1.53 -7.77 -4.58
C ALA A 34 -0.32 -8.51 -5.15
N GLY A 35 0.05 -9.62 -4.51
CA GLY A 35 1.05 -10.56 -5.00
C GLY A 35 0.43 -11.92 -5.21
N GLU A 36 0.87 -12.90 -4.43
CA GLU A 36 0.21 -14.21 -4.35
C GLU A 36 -1.12 -14.17 -3.58
N SER A 37 -1.87 -15.27 -3.56
CA SER A 37 -3.19 -15.38 -2.93
C SER A 37 -3.24 -14.94 -1.45
N LYS A 38 -2.11 -14.93 -0.74
CA LYS A 38 -2.02 -14.47 0.66
C LYS A 38 -1.51 -13.03 0.82
N GLU A 39 -1.12 -12.36 -0.26
CA GLU A 39 -0.43 -11.07 -0.24
C GLU A 39 -1.30 -9.92 -0.77
N LEU A 40 -2.62 -10.03 -0.57
CA LEU A 40 -3.55 -8.93 -0.83
C LEU A 40 -3.61 -8.03 0.41
N THR A 41 -3.25 -6.77 0.24
CA THR A 41 -3.31 -5.76 1.31
C THR A 41 -3.97 -4.48 0.80
N LEU A 42 -4.98 -4.00 1.53
CA LEU A 42 -5.57 -2.68 1.37
C LEU A 42 -4.96 -1.73 2.41
N ASN A 43 -4.31 -0.67 1.94
CA ASN A 43 -3.69 0.33 2.80
C ASN A 43 -4.52 1.62 2.75
N LEU A 44 -4.71 2.23 3.92
CA LEU A 44 -5.24 3.57 4.07
C LEU A 44 -4.43 4.32 5.12
N GLY A 45 -3.92 5.50 4.79
CA GLY A 45 -3.24 6.33 5.78
C GLY A 45 -3.40 7.80 5.52
N THR A 46 -3.16 8.63 6.55
CA THR A 46 -3.15 10.08 6.41
C THR A 46 -1.92 10.53 5.63
N PHE A 47 -2.08 11.55 4.80
CA PHE A 47 -0.99 12.14 4.04
C PHE A 47 -0.59 13.47 4.69
N SER A 48 0.51 13.47 5.43
CA SER A 48 1.05 14.66 6.11
C SER A 48 2.55 14.76 5.86
N GLU A 49 3.03 15.91 5.37
CA GLU A 49 4.46 16.16 5.15
C GLU A 49 5.23 16.32 6.48
N SER A 50 4.59 16.88 7.49
CA SER A 50 5.19 17.16 8.79
C SER A 50 4.14 17.06 9.89
N GLY A 51 3.95 15.87 10.43
CA GLY A 51 2.99 15.63 11.50
C GLY A 51 2.78 14.14 11.78
N PRO A 52 1.95 13.81 12.79
CA PRO A 52 1.58 12.43 13.06
C PRO A 52 0.86 11.83 11.85
N SER A 53 1.26 10.63 11.47
CA SER A 53 0.59 9.85 10.43
C SER A 53 -0.06 8.62 11.05
N ILE A 54 -1.26 8.31 10.58
CA ILE A 54 -1.96 7.08 10.92
C ILE A 54 -2.04 6.28 9.63
N LYS A 55 -1.62 5.02 9.69
CA LYS A 55 -1.74 4.09 8.58
C LYS A 55 -2.35 2.81 9.10
N ILE A 56 -3.32 2.30 8.36
CA ILE A 56 -4.00 1.04 8.61
C ILE A 56 -3.81 0.19 7.35
N ALA A 57 -3.41 -1.05 7.54
CA ALA A 57 -3.41 -2.06 6.49
C ALA A 57 -4.40 -3.18 6.84
N TYR A 58 -5.19 -3.57 5.86
CA TYR A 58 -6.12 -4.70 5.94
C TYR A 58 -5.67 -5.81 4.99
N HIS A 59 -5.61 -7.04 5.49
CA HIS A 59 -5.21 -8.25 4.80
C HIS A 59 -6.42 -9.18 4.67
N PRO A 60 -7.23 -9.08 3.60
CA PRO A 60 -8.46 -9.86 3.48
C PRO A 60 -8.22 -11.37 3.49
N ASN A 61 -7.02 -11.79 3.05
CA ASN A 61 -6.66 -13.21 2.90
C ASN A 61 -5.82 -13.75 4.07
N ASP A 62 -5.52 -12.93 5.09
CA ASP A 62 -4.90 -13.37 6.34
C ASP A 62 -5.97 -13.36 7.45
N THR A 63 -6.66 -14.50 7.60
CA THR A 63 -7.72 -14.64 8.61
C THR A 63 -7.18 -14.61 10.03
N TRP A 64 -5.90 -14.89 10.25
CA TRP A 64 -5.29 -14.89 11.58
C TRP A 64 -4.85 -13.49 12.00
N ASN A 65 -4.35 -12.69 11.05
CA ASN A 65 -3.95 -11.31 11.29
C ASN A 65 -4.44 -10.34 10.19
N PRO A 66 -5.73 -9.99 10.19
CA PRO A 66 -6.31 -9.18 9.14
C PRO A 66 -5.89 -7.71 9.21
N PHE A 67 -5.36 -7.19 10.32
CA PHE A 67 -5.08 -5.76 10.49
C PHE A 67 -3.66 -5.51 11.02
N SER A 68 -2.96 -4.53 10.46
CA SER A 68 -1.64 -4.07 10.93
C SER A 68 -1.44 -2.57 10.75
#